data_AF-A0A7V3ABX5-F1
#
_entry.id   AF-A0A7V3ABX5-F1
#
_cell.length_a   1.000
_cell.length_b   1.000
_cell.length_c   1.000
_cell.angle_alpha   90.00
_cell.angle_beta   90.00
_cell.angle_gamma   90.00
#
_symmetry.space_group_name_H-M   'P 1'
#
loop_
_entity.id
_entity.type
_entity.pdbx_description
1 polymer ?
#
loop_
_entity_poly.entity_id
_entity_poly.type
_entity_poly.pdbx_seq_one_letter_code
_entity_poly.pdbx_strand_id
1 'polypeptide(L)'
;MTRNELIEKIAQAIAEMEGFYRTAAQPTLAQRNANPGNIRRWRDSRGRPYPTSNGYVDFVAWASERFPGASREEMSRRALEEGWRILRVLIGQYLDGRYTQGRPPTAEEMFRVYAPSADGNHPANYARFVARKIGARPDQRLLDLVTA
;
A
#
# COMPACT_ATOMS: atom_id res chain seq x y z
N MET A 1 -4.70 -18.96 7.03
CA MET A 1 -3.42 -18.19 6.94
C MET A 1 -3.32 -17.30 8.17
N THR A 2 -2.13 -16.87 8.59
CA THR A 2 -2.01 -15.90 9.69
C THR A 2 -2.40 -14.49 9.24
N ARG A 3 -2.65 -13.58 10.19
CA ARG A 3 -2.91 -12.16 9.88
C ARG A 3 -1.76 -11.51 9.11
N ASN A 4 -0.52 -11.82 9.47
CA ASN A 4 0.65 -11.27 8.80
C ASN A 4 0.77 -11.80 7.37
N GLU A 5 0.51 -13.09 7.14
CA GLU A 5 0.47 -13.66 5.79
C GLU A 5 -0.60 -13.00 4.93
N LEU A 6 -1.78 -12.71 5.50
CA LEU A 6 -2.83 -11.98 4.79
C LEU A 6 -2.36 -10.56 4.41
N ILE A 7 -1.77 -9.83 5.34
CA ILE A 7 -1.24 -8.47 5.09
C ILE A 7 -0.19 -8.51 3.97
N GLU A 8 0.76 -9.44 4.02
CA GLU A 8 1.78 -9.58 2.98
C GLU A 8 1.16 -9.89 1.63
N LYS A 9 0.21 -10.84 1.55
CA LYS A 9 -0.45 -11.19 0.29
C LYS A 9 -1.23 -10.02 -0.31
N ILE A 10 -1.93 -9.23 0.52
CA ILE A 10 -2.61 -8.02 0.07
C ILE A 10 -1.58 -6.98 -0.41
N ALA A 11 -0.49 -6.78 0.33
CA ALA A 11 0.55 -5.80 -0.04
C ALA A 11 1.20 -6.14 -1.39
N GLN A 12 1.55 -7.40 -1.61
CA GLN A 12 2.11 -7.89 -2.88
C GLN A 12 1.11 -7.70 -4.03
N ALA A 13 -0.17 -8.03 -3.81
CA ALA A 13 -1.20 -7.86 -4.84
C ALA A 13 -1.44 -6.39 -5.18
N ILE A 14 -1.43 -5.49 -4.19
CA ILE A 14 -1.51 -4.04 -4.42
C ILE A 14 -0.28 -3.58 -5.23
N ALA A 15 0.93 -3.95 -4.84
CA ALA A 15 2.15 -3.55 -5.54
C ALA A 15 2.18 -4.02 -7.00
N GLU A 16 1.66 -5.22 -7.28
CA GLU A 16 1.48 -5.71 -8.64
C GLU A 16 0.49 -4.84 -9.43
N MET A 17 -0.65 -4.46 -8.82
CA MET A 17 -1.64 -3.57 -9.44
C MET A 17 -1.06 -2.18 -9.76
N GLU A 18 -0.24 -1.62 -8.86
CA GLU A 18 0.46 -0.35 -9.07
C GLU A 18 1.56 -0.43 -10.15
N GLY A 19 1.87 -1.63 -10.65
CA GLY A 19 2.96 -1.86 -11.59
C GLY A 19 4.34 -1.69 -10.95
N PHE A 20 4.48 -1.95 -9.65
CA PHE A 20 5.74 -1.85 -8.92
C PHE A 20 6.80 -2.82 -9.46
N TYR A 21 6.37 -3.97 -9.98
CA TYR A 21 7.24 -4.99 -10.59
C TYR A 21 7.33 -4.90 -12.11
N ARG A 22 6.70 -3.89 -12.72
CA ARG A 22 6.66 -3.81 -14.17
C ARG A 22 8.05 -3.49 -14.72
N THR A 23 8.54 -4.34 -15.62
CA THR A 23 9.69 -4.01 -16.45
C THR A 23 9.22 -3.12 -17.59
N ALA A 24 9.69 -1.88 -17.63
CA ALA A 24 9.37 -0.92 -18.67
C ALA A 24 10.60 -0.07 -19.00
N ALA A 25 10.61 0.58 -20.17
CA ALA A 25 11.71 1.44 -20.59
C ALA A 25 11.90 2.65 -19.65
N GLN A 26 10.84 3.06 -18.96
CA GLN A 26 10.86 4.10 -17.93
C GLN A 26 10.24 3.54 -16.64
N PRO A 27 10.82 3.86 -15.45
CA PRO A 27 10.26 3.40 -14.19
C PRO A 27 8.83 3.93 -13.97
N THR A 28 7.96 3.09 -13.40
CA THR A 28 6.59 3.48 -13.05
C THR A 28 6.59 4.53 -11.93
N LEU A 29 5.49 5.23 -11.70
CA LEU A 29 5.38 6.17 -10.58
C LEU A 29 5.63 5.47 -9.23
N ALA A 30 5.09 4.26 -9.07
CA ALA A 30 5.31 3.42 -7.90
C ALA A 30 6.80 3.12 -7.66
N GLN A 31 7.54 2.77 -8.72
CA GLN A 31 8.99 2.55 -8.65
C GLN A 31 9.78 3.83 -8.35
N ARG A 32 9.46 4.95 -9.03
CA ARG A 32 10.15 6.24 -8.84
C ARG A 32 10.05 6.75 -7.41
N ASN A 33 8.89 6.60 -6.80
CA ASN A 33 8.62 7.08 -5.45
C ASN A 33 8.92 6.04 -4.36
N ALA A 34 9.41 4.84 -4.73
CA ALA A 34 9.51 3.67 -3.85
C ALA A 34 8.22 3.41 -3.04
N ASN A 35 7.07 3.64 -3.68
CA ASN A 35 5.74 3.54 -3.09
C ASN A 35 5.04 2.31 -3.68
N PRO A 36 5.03 1.16 -2.98
CA PRO A 36 4.44 -0.08 -3.49
C PRO A 36 2.90 -0.08 -3.45
N GLY A 37 2.26 1.05 -3.16
CA GLY A 37 0.80 1.15 -3.12
C GLY A 37 0.29 2.49 -3.63
N ASN A 38 -1.01 2.69 -3.52
CA ASN A 38 -1.72 3.94 -3.78
C ASN A 38 -1.60 4.91 -2.58
N ILE A 39 -0.46 4.97 -1.89
CA ILE A 39 -0.31 5.77 -0.65
C ILE A 39 -0.20 7.24 -1.03
N ARG A 40 -1.31 7.99 -0.86
CA ARG A 40 -1.37 9.40 -1.23
C ARG A 40 -0.76 10.34 -0.20
N ARG A 41 -0.93 10.02 1.09
CA ARG A 41 -0.45 10.83 2.22
C ARG A 41 -0.11 9.91 3.38
N TRP A 42 0.92 10.29 4.13
CA TRP A 42 1.28 9.61 5.37
C TRP A 42 1.87 10.62 6.37
N ARG A 43 1.75 10.32 7.66
CA ARG A 43 2.35 11.11 8.75
C ARG A 43 3.12 10.18 9.68
N ASP A 44 4.27 10.64 10.17
CA ASP A 44 5.01 9.91 11.19
C ASP A 44 4.29 9.95 12.55
N SER A 45 4.84 9.25 13.55
CA SER A 45 4.27 9.22 14.91
C SER A 45 4.25 10.58 15.61
N ARG A 46 4.98 11.59 15.09
CA ARG A 46 4.96 12.98 15.57
C ARG A 46 4.02 13.86 14.75
N GLY A 47 3.24 13.28 13.84
CA GLY A 47 2.31 13.99 12.98
C GLY A 47 2.96 14.71 11.79
N ARG A 48 4.27 14.56 11.56
CA ARG A 48 4.95 15.22 10.44
C ARG A 48 4.61 14.53 9.13
N PRO A 49 4.18 15.26 8.09
CA PRO A 49 3.83 14.66 6.80
C PRO A 49 5.08 14.13 6.10
N TYR A 50 4.93 13.03 5.37
CA TYR A 50 5.96 12.55 4.45
C TYR A 50 5.92 13.43 3.19
N PRO A 51 7.07 13.65 2.52
CA PRO A 51 7.10 14.33 1.23
C PRO A 51 6.26 13.57 0.20
N THR A 52 5.73 14.33 -0.76
CA THR A 52 4.86 13.80 -1.82
C THR A 52 5.30 14.29 -3.19
N SER A 53 5.18 13.43 -4.20
CA SER A 53 5.45 13.71 -5.60
C SER A 53 4.28 13.20 -6.45
N ASN A 54 3.75 14.06 -7.32
CA ASN A 54 2.57 13.79 -8.16
C ASN A 54 1.33 13.29 -7.37
N GLY A 55 1.15 13.76 -6.14
CA GLY A 55 0.02 13.39 -5.28
C GLY A 55 0.16 12.06 -4.53
N TYR A 56 1.36 11.47 -4.54
CA TYR A 56 1.71 10.24 -3.84
C TYR A 56 2.86 10.45 -2.88
N VAL A 57 2.91 9.68 -1.79
CA VAL A 57 4.08 9.68 -0.90
C VAL A 57 5.32 9.27 -1.68
N ASP A 58 6.38 10.05 -1.49
CA ASP A 58 7.69 9.85 -2.08
C ASP A 58 8.67 9.38 -0.99
N PHE A 59 8.88 8.06 -0.94
CA PHE A 59 9.77 7.46 0.05
C PHE A 59 11.24 7.70 -0.26
N VAL A 60 11.58 8.05 -1.50
CA VAL A 60 12.95 8.42 -1.88
C VAL A 60 13.28 9.81 -1.33
N ALA A 61 12.37 10.77 -1.51
CA ALA A 61 12.49 12.10 -0.90
C ALA A 61 12.52 12.01 0.64
N TRP A 62 11.66 11.18 1.24
CA TRP A 62 11.66 10.94 2.68
C TRP A 62 13.01 10.39 3.17
N ALA A 63 13.59 9.42 2.48
CA ALA A 63 14.87 8.84 2.85
C ALA A 63 16.00 9.88 2.75
N SER A 64 15.97 10.70 1.70
CA SER A 64 16.95 11.78 1.50
C SER A 64 16.92 12.82 2.63
N GLU A 65 15.71 13.25 3.05
CA GLU A 65 15.55 14.18 4.18
C GLU A 65 15.96 13.55 5.52
N ARG A 66 15.66 12.26 5.71
CA ARG A 66 15.85 11.59 7.01
C ARG A 66 17.27 11.11 7.26
N PHE A 67 18.03 10.83 6.19
CA PHE A 67 19.37 10.25 6.23
C PHE A 67 20.33 11.04 5.32
N PRO A 68 20.60 12.32 5.66
CA PRO A 68 21.53 13.14 4.87
C PRO A 68 22.92 12.50 4.85
N GLY A 69 23.54 12.43 3.67
CA GLY A 69 24.86 11.83 3.48
C GLY A 69 24.88 10.31 3.26
N ALA A 70 23.72 9.63 3.30
CA ALA A 70 23.63 8.22 2.92
C ALA A 70 24.01 8.01 1.44
N SER A 71 24.63 6.85 1.14
CA SER A 71 24.93 6.49 -0.25
C SER A 71 23.64 6.29 -1.06
N ARG A 72 23.72 6.36 -2.39
CA ARG A 72 22.56 6.10 -3.26
C ARG A 72 21.92 4.73 -3.02
N GLU A 73 22.75 3.71 -2.80
CA GLU A 73 22.29 2.35 -2.51
C GLU A 73 21.56 2.28 -1.16
N GLU A 74 22.14 2.89 -0.13
CA GLU A 74 21.52 2.94 1.20
C GLU A 74 20.20 3.72 1.18
N MET A 75 20.15 4.86 0.49
CA MET A 75 18.92 5.63 0.32
C MET A 75 17.83 4.81 -0.38
N SER A 76 18.19 4.13 -1.47
CA SER A 76 17.26 3.26 -2.21
C SER A 76 16.71 2.14 -1.31
N ARG A 77 17.59 1.46 -0.57
CA ARG A 77 17.19 0.40 0.36
C ARG A 77 16.25 0.92 1.45
N ARG A 78 16.58 2.04 2.09
CA ARG A 78 15.75 2.64 3.15
C ARG A 78 14.39 3.10 2.64
N ALA A 79 14.35 3.71 1.46
CA ALA A 79 13.10 4.13 0.82
C ALA A 79 12.18 2.93 0.55
N LEU A 80 12.73 1.85 -0.02
CA LEU A 80 11.99 0.61 -0.28
C LEU A 80 11.49 -0.02 1.01
N GLU A 81 12.35 -0.20 2.00
CA GLU A 81 11.99 -0.77 3.31
C GLU A 81 10.84 0.02 3.96
N GLU A 82 10.90 1.35 3.93
CA GLU A 82 9.87 2.20 4.49
C GLU A 82 8.56 2.13 3.71
N GLY A 83 8.60 2.19 2.37
CA GLY A 83 7.41 2.09 1.54
C GLY A 83 6.64 0.81 1.79
N TRP A 84 7.35 -0.32 1.87
CA TRP A 84 6.76 -1.61 2.22
C TRP A 84 6.24 -1.66 3.66
N ARG A 85 6.99 -1.12 4.62
CA ARG A 85 6.54 -1.04 6.01
C ARG A 85 5.25 -0.24 6.14
N ILE A 86 5.16 0.92 5.51
CA ILE A 86 3.96 1.78 5.55
C ILE A 86 2.77 1.10 4.88
N LEU A 87 2.97 0.46 3.72
CA LEU A 87 1.88 -0.26 3.06
C LEU A 87 1.28 -1.34 3.98
N ARG A 88 2.12 -2.14 4.64
CA ARG A 88 1.68 -3.17 5.60
C ARG A 88 0.93 -2.57 6.79
N VAL A 89 1.44 -1.48 7.35
CA VAL A 89 0.76 -0.77 8.45
C VAL A 89 -0.60 -0.24 7.99
N LEU A 90 -0.68 0.36 6.81
CA LEU A 90 -1.93 0.87 6.25
C LEU A 90 -2.94 -0.25 6.03
N ILE A 91 -2.53 -1.38 5.45
CA ILE A 91 -3.38 -2.56 5.29
C ILE A 91 -3.86 -3.07 6.65
N GLY A 92 -2.97 -3.17 7.64
CA GLY A 92 -3.34 -3.54 9.01
C GLY A 92 -4.42 -2.62 9.58
N GLN A 93 -4.29 -1.30 9.40
CA GLN A 93 -5.30 -0.33 9.84
C GLN A 93 -6.65 -0.52 9.13
N TYR A 94 -6.65 -0.88 7.84
CA TYR A 94 -7.88 -1.26 7.14
C TYR A 94 -8.50 -2.52 7.76
N LEU A 95 -7.70 -3.57 7.99
CA LEU A 95 -8.18 -4.82 8.60
C LEU A 95 -8.74 -4.61 10.01
N ASP A 96 -8.19 -3.65 10.76
CA ASP A 96 -8.68 -3.27 12.09
C ASP A 96 -9.94 -2.38 12.03
N GLY A 97 -10.44 -2.07 10.82
CA GLY A 97 -11.66 -1.31 10.63
C GLY A 97 -11.50 0.20 10.78
N ARG A 98 -10.27 0.72 10.87
CA ARG A 98 -9.99 2.16 11.07
C ARG A 98 -10.65 3.05 10.01
N TYR A 99 -10.81 2.51 8.80
CA TYR A 99 -11.36 3.22 7.64
C TYR A 99 -12.76 2.72 7.24
N THR A 100 -13.32 1.76 7.98
CA THR A 100 -14.60 1.10 7.70
C THR A 100 -15.46 1.03 8.96
N GLN A 101 -15.62 2.18 9.62
CA GLN A 101 -16.51 2.39 10.77
C GLN A 101 -16.28 1.39 11.92
N GLY A 102 -15.01 1.01 12.16
CA GLY A 102 -14.63 0.08 13.22
C GLY A 102 -14.92 -1.39 12.92
N ARG A 103 -15.27 -1.74 11.68
CA ARG A 103 -15.54 -3.13 11.27
C ARG A 103 -14.48 -3.63 10.30
N PRO A 104 -13.95 -4.85 10.48
CA PRO A 104 -13.08 -5.47 9.49
C PRO A 104 -13.77 -5.55 8.12
N PRO A 105 -13.14 -5.06 7.05
CA PRO A 105 -13.82 -4.88 5.77
C PRO A 105 -13.82 -6.14 4.90
N THR A 106 -14.73 -6.17 3.94
CA THR A 106 -14.57 -6.97 2.71
C THR A 106 -13.52 -6.34 1.78
N ALA A 107 -13.10 -7.06 0.74
CA ALA A 107 -12.20 -6.46 -0.25
C ALA A 107 -12.87 -5.26 -0.96
N GLU A 108 -14.16 -5.36 -1.30
CA GLU A 108 -14.90 -4.26 -1.92
C GLU A 108 -14.96 -3.01 -1.03
N GLU A 109 -15.23 -3.17 0.26
CA GLU A 109 -15.30 -2.06 1.20
C GLU A 109 -13.94 -1.39 1.39
N MET A 110 -12.89 -2.19 1.55
CA MET A 110 -11.52 -1.68 1.65
C MET A 110 -11.14 -0.85 0.42
N PHE A 111 -11.32 -1.41 -0.79
CA PHE A 111 -10.86 -0.76 -2.01
C PHE A 111 -11.73 0.41 -2.47
N ARG A 112 -13.01 0.46 -2.07
CA ARG A 112 -13.86 1.65 -2.23
C ARG A 112 -13.26 2.88 -1.55
N VAL A 113 -12.58 2.70 -0.41
CA VAL A 113 -11.94 3.78 0.35
C VAL A 113 -10.47 3.96 -0.04
N TYR A 114 -9.73 2.86 -0.24
CA TYR A 114 -8.30 2.89 -0.56
C TYR A 114 -7.99 3.44 -1.95
N ALA A 115 -8.82 3.13 -2.94
CA ALA A 115 -8.65 3.53 -4.33
C ALA A 115 -9.99 4.04 -4.90
N PRO A 116 -10.49 5.19 -4.40
CA PRO A 116 -11.81 5.70 -4.75
C PRO A 116 -11.85 6.20 -6.20
N SER A 117 -12.99 6.05 -6.87
CA SER A 117 -13.16 6.51 -8.26
C SER A 117 -13.00 8.01 -8.45
N ALA A 118 -13.23 8.81 -7.41
CA ALA A 118 -12.98 10.25 -7.43
C ALA A 118 -11.51 10.60 -7.72
N ASP A 119 -10.58 9.67 -7.45
CA ASP A 119 -9.15 9.80 -7.73
C ASP A 119 -8.75 9.17 -9.08
N GLY A 120 -9.70 8.84 -9.96
CA GLY A 120 -9.45 8.17 -11.24
C GLY A 120 -9.21 6.66 -11.12
N ASN A 121 -9.43 6.08 -9.94
CA ASN A 121 -9.26 4.65 -9.71
C ASN A 121 -10.50 3.83 -10.10
N HIS A 122 -10.29 2.52 -10.22
CA HIS A 122 -11.36 1.55 -10.44
C HIS A 122 -11.48 0.61 -9.23
N PRO A 123 -12.15 1.01 -8.14
CA PRO A 123 -12.15 0.28 -6.86
C PRO A 123 -12.67 -1.16 -7.00
N ALA A 124 -13.67 -1.39 -7.85
CA ALA A 124 -14.17 -2.74 -8.12
C ALA A 124 -13.13 -3.62 -8.85
N ASN A 125 -12.26 -3.04 -9.68
CA ASN A 125 -11.18 -3.78 -10.32
C ASN A 125 -10.07 -4.10 -9.32
N TYR A 126 -9.72 -3.16 -8.44
CA TYR A 126 -8.81 -3.42 -7.31
C TYR A 126 -9.33 -4.56 -6.43
N ALA A 127 -10.58 -4.47 -5.98
CA ALA A 127 -11.20 -5.50 -5.14
C ALA A 127 -11.16 -6.87 -5.80
N ARG A 128 -11.59 -6.99 -7.06
CA ARG A 128 -11.58 -8.27 -7.78
C ARG A 128 -10.16 -8.83 -7.96
N PHE A 129 -9.22 -7.99 -8.34
CA PHE A 129 -7.83 -8.42 -8.56
C PHE A 129 -7.18 -8.91 -7.26
N VAL A 130 -7.26 -8.11 -6.20
CA VAL A 130 -6.63 -8.44 -4.92
C VAL A 130 -7.34 -9.63 -4.27
N ALA A 131 -8.68 -9.68 -4.28
CA ALA A 131 -9.44 -10.83 -3.77
C ALA A 131 -9.02 -12.13 -4.46
N ARG A 132 -8.89 -12.11 -5.80
CA ARG A 132 -8.41 -13.27 -6.57
C ARG A 132 -7.01 -13.71 -6.13
N LYS A 133 -6.08 -12.76 -5.93
CA LYS A 133 -4.69 -13.05 -5.53
C LYS A 133 -4.58 -13.69 -4.15
N ILE A 134 -5.48 -13.35 -3.24
CA ILE A 134 -5.48 -13.88 -1.87
C ILE A 134 -6.42 -15.08 -1.66
N GLY A 135 -7.12 -15.53 -2.72
CA GLY A 135 -8.05 -16.66 -2.67
C GLY A 135 -9.38 -16.35 -1.98
N ALA A 136 -9.84 -15.10 -2.07
CA ALA A 136 -11.09 -14.64 -1.47
C ALA A 136 -12.11 -14.24 -2.53
N ARG A 137 -13.39 -14.15 -2.12
CA ARG A 137 -14.39 -13.42 -2.90
C ARG A 137 -14.36 -11.93 -2.55
N PRO A 138 -14.72 -11.02 -3.47
CA PRO A 138 -14.72 -9.58 -3.19
C PRO A 138 -15.62 -9.17 -2.01
N ASP A 139 -16.72 -9.90 -1.81
CA ASP A 139 -17.74 -9.70 -0.77
C ASP A 139 -17.43 -10.45 0.54
N GLN A 140 -16.38 -11.27 0.57
CA GLN A 140 -15.94 -11.97 1.77
C GLN A 140 -15.15 -11.02 2.68
N ARG A 141 -15.39 -11.08 4.00
CA ARG A 141 -14.57 -10.30 4.95
C ARG A 141 -13.14 -10.83 4.92
N LEU A 142 -12.18 -9.92 4.84
CA LEU A 142 -10.77 -10.29 4.69
C LEU A 142 -10.26 -11.10 5.90
N LEU A 143 -10.72 -10.78 7.11
CA LEU A 143 -10.32 -11.51 8.32
C LEU A 143 -10.90 -12.92 8.42
N ASP A 144 -11.92 -13.29 7.64
CA ASP A 144 -12.43 -14.68 7.62
C ASP A 144 -11.42 -15.66 6.98
N LEU A 145 -10.38 -15.14 6.32
CA LEU A 145 -9.27 -15.93 5.80
C LEU A 145 -8.21 -16.27 6.86
N VAL A 146 -8.26 -15.57 8.00
CA VAL A 146 -7.31 -15.78 9.10
C VAL A 146 -7.75 -17.01 9.89
N THR A 147 -6.83 -17.96 10.02
CA THR A 147 -7.03 -19.19 10.81
C THR A 147 -6.14 -19.13 12.04
N ALA A 148 -6.64 -19.67 13.16
CA ALA A 148 -5.86 -19.83 14.39
C ALA A 148 -4.66 -20.76 14.20
#